data_AF-A0A445AL05-F1
#
_entry.id   AF-A0A445AL05-F1
#
_cell.length_a   1.000
_cell.length_b   1.000
_cell.length_c   1.000
_cell.angle_alpha   90.00
_cell.angle_beta   90.00
_cell.angle_gamma   90.00
#
_symmetry.space_group_name_H-M   'P 1'
#
loop_
_entity.id
_entity.type
_entity.pdbx_description
1 polymer ?
#
loop_
_entity_poly.entity_id
_entity_poly.type
_entity_poly.pdbx_seq_one_letter_code
_entity_poly.pdbx_strand_id
1 'polypeptide(L)' 'MAAIIDFAGDQIMAYLLLSSASSAIPITNRMRENSDNIFTDSSSTAICMSIFAFICLAVSALISGFKLSTQPYI' A
#
# COMPACT_ATOMS: atom_id res chain seq x y z
N MET A 1 -4.03 -14.04 19.56
CA MET A 1 -4.77 -12.79 19.29
C MET A 1 -3.89 -11.71 18.68
N ALA A 2 -2.76 -11.33 19.30
CA ALA A 2 -1.88 -10.29 18.77
C ALA A 2 -1.41 -10.53 17.32
N ALA A 3 -0.95 -11.75 16.98
CA ALA A 3 -0.50 -12.07 15.62
C ALA A 3 -1.63 -12.02 14.56
N ILE A 4 -2.88 -12.29 14.94
CA ILE A 4 -4.03 -12.18 14.03
C ILE A 4 -4.32 -10.71 13.74
N ILE A 5 -4.26 -9.85 14.76
CA ILE A 5 -4.51 -8.41 14.61
C ILE A 5 -3.41 -7.78 13.77
N ASP A 6 -2.15 -8.15 13.99
CA ASP A 6 -1.00 -7.70 13.22
C ASP A 6 -1.15 -8.07 11.73
N PHE A 7 -1.44 -9.35 11.45
CA PHE A 7 -1.63 -9.82 10.08
C PHE A 7 -2.85 -9.16 9.40
N ALA A 8 -3.99 -9.06 10.10
CA ALA A 8 -5.19 -8.41 9.57
C ALA A 8 -4.96 -6.90 9.31
N GLY A 9 -4.22 -6.22 10.20
CA GLY A 9 -3.80 -4.84 10.02
C GLY A 9 -2.97 -4.65 8.76
N ASP A 10 -1.97 -5.51 8.54
CA ASP A 10 -1.16 -5.51 7.34
C ASP A 10 -2.00 -5.68 6.05
N GLN A 11 -2.98 -6.61 6.05
CA GLN A 11 -3.88 -6.81 4.91
C GLN A 11 -4.78 -5.60 4.63
N ILE A 12 -5.36 -5.00 5.68
CA ILE A 12 -6.24 -3.82 5.54
C ILE A 12 -5.45 -2.64 4.98
N MET A 13 -4.27 -2.37 5.54
CA MET A 13 -3.43 -1.25 5.10
C MET A 13 -2.93 -1.46 3.67
N ALA A 14 -2.53 -2.69 3.31
CA ALA A 14 -2.15 -3.03 1.95
C ALA A 14 -3.30 -2.78 0.94
N TYR A 15 -4.53 -3.18 1.29
CA TYR A 15 -5.70 -2.94 0.44
C TYR A 15 -6.00 -1.45 0.27
N LEU A 16 -5.95 -0.67 1.36
CA LEU A 16 -6.20 0.77 1.32
C LEU A 16 -5.15 1.53 0.50
N LEU A 17 -3.86 1.19 0.65
CA LEU A 17 -2.79 1.79 -0.16
C LEU A 17 -2.97 1.48 -1.64
N LEU A 18 -3.24 0.22 -1.98
CA LEU A 18 -3.42 -0.16 -3.39
C LEU A 18 -4.67 0.47 -3.99
N SER A 19 -5.77 0.53 -3.23
CA SER A 19 -7.03 1.16 -3.66
C SER A 19 -6.87 2.67 -3.89
N SER A 20 -6.15 3.36 -2.99
CA SER A 20 -5.89 4.79 -3.13
C SER A 20 -4.95 5.09 -4.31
N ALA A 21 -3.86 4.32 -4.46
CA ALA A 21 -2.96 4.42 -5.60
C ALA A 21 -3.69 4.19 -6.93
N SER A 22 -4.53 3.16 -7.00
CA SER A 22 -5.33 2.83 -8.20
C SER A 22 -6.27 3.95 -8.62
N SER A 23 -6.85 4.69 -7.67
CA SER A 23 -7.71 5.85 -7.96
C SER A 23 -6.89 7.10 -8.32
N ALA A 24 -5.72 7.27 -7.70
CA ALA A 24 -4.85 8.43 -7.91
C ALA A 24 -4.14 8.43 -9.28
N ILE A 25 -3.78 7.25 -9.81
CA ILE A 25 -3.12 7.10 -11.13
C ILE A 25 -3.93 7.73 -12.27
N PRO A 26 -5.20 7.33 -12.54
CA PRO A 26 -5.96 7.88 -13.66
C PRO A 26 -6.25 9.38 -13.48
N ILE A 27 -6.50 9.84 -12.25
CA ILE A 27 -6.73 11.26 -11.97
C ILE A 27 -5.46 12.07 -12.28
N THR A 28 -4.30 11.62 -11.79
CA THR A 28 -3.02 12.29 -12.03
C THR A 28 -2.66 12.31 -13.51
N ASN A 29 -2.87 11.20 -14.23
CA ASN A 29 -2.60 11.15 -15.66
C ASN A 29 -3.52 12.10 -16.46
N ARG A 30 -4.81 12.15 -16.11
CA ARG A 30 -5.76 13.13 -16.69
C ARG A 30 -5.35 14.57 -16.38
N MET A 31 -4.86 14.86 -15.17
CA MET A 31 -4.36 16.20 -14.84
C MET A 31 -3.12 16.56 -15.68
N ARG A 32 -2.23 15.58 -15.95
CA ARG A 32 -1.03 15.78 -16.79
C ARG A 32 -1.37 16.11 -18.24
N GLU A 33 -2.40 15.48 -18.80
CA GLU A 33 -2.88 15.78 -20.15
C GLU A 33 -3.37 17.22 -20.32
N ASN A 34 -3.92 17.80 -19.25
CA ASN A 34 -4.43 19.17 -19.25
C ASN A 34 -3.34 20.21 -18.93
N SER A 35 -2.37 19.85 -18.07
CA SER A 35 -1.22 20.69 -17.75
C SER A 35 -0.11 19.88 -17.09
N ASP A 36 1.06 19.83 -17.74
CA ASP A 36 2.25 19.22 -17.15
C ASP A 36 2.97 20.25 -16.27
N ASN A 37 2.90 20.07 -14.95
CA ASN A 37 3.38 21.01 -13.94
C ASN A 37 4.00 20.26 -12.76
N ILE A 38 4.75 20.99 -11.91
CA ILE A 38 5.35 20.46 -10.68
C ILE A 38 4.36 19.74 -9.75
N PHE A 39 3.09 20.15 -9.75
CA PHE A 39 2.03 19.48 -8.99
C PHE A 39 1.79 18.05 -9.47
N THR A 40 1.74 17.85 -10.78
CA THR A 40 1.49 16.54 -11.39
C THR A 40 2.70 15.63 -11.25
N ASP A 41 3.93 16.18 -11.36
CA ASP A 41 5.17 15.45 -11.09
C ASP A 41 5.27 15.01 -9.61
N SER A 42 4.92 15.92 -8.69
CA SER A 42 4.83 15.61 -7.25
C SER A 42 3.78 14.55 -6.96
N SER A 43 2.62 14.62 -7.62
CA SER A 43 1.54 13.63 -7.49
C SER A 43 1.97 12.25 -8.02
N SER A 44 2.67 12.21 -9.16
CA SER A 44 3.24 10.98 -9.71
C SER A 44 4.26 10.36 -8.76
N THR A 45 5.14 11.18 -8.17
CA THR A 45 6.12 10.71 -7.16
C THR A 45 5.44 10.20 -5.89
N ALA A 46 4.36 10.86 -5.43
CA ALA A 46 3.58 10.40 -4.29
C ALA A 46 2.90 9.03 -4.55
N ILE A 47 2.37 8.83 -5.76
CA ILE A 47 1.85 7.52 -6.19
C ILE A 47 2.95 6.46 -6.14
N CYS A 48 4.13 6.74 -6.69
CA CYS A 48 5.27 5.81 -6.62
C CYS A 48 5.64 5.46 -5.16
N MET A 49 5.64 6.45 -4.27
CA MET A 49 5.90 6.21 -2.84
C MET A 49 4.80 5.41 -2.15
N SER A 50 3.53 5.56 -2.56
CA SER A 50 2.44 4.73 -2.03
C SER A 50 2.59 3.25 -2.43
N ILE A 51 3.03 2.98 -3.67
CA ILE A 51 3.33 1.63 -4.15
C ILE A 51 4.56 1.07 -3.43
N PHE A 52 5.59 1.89 -3.20
CA PHE A 52 6.75 1.49 -2.41
C PHE A 52 6.37 1.11 -0.97
N ALA A 53 5.52 1.93 -0.32
CA ALA A 53 4.99 1.62 1.00
C ALA A 53 4.19 0.30 1.02
N PHE A 54 3.41 0.02 -0.04
CA PHE A 54 2.75 -1.27 -0.20
C PHE A 54 3.74 -2.44 -0.25
N ILE A 55 4.89 -2.30 -0.94
CA ILE A 55 5.93 -3.34 -0.98
C ILE A 55 6.52 -3.56 0.43
N CYS A 56 6.80 -2.49 1.18
CA CYS A 56 7.25 -2.61 2.57
C CYS A 56 6.22 -3.34 3.44
N LEU A 57 4.93 -3.03 3.30
CA LEU A 57 3.86 -3.73 4.00
C LEU A 57 3.72 -5.19 3.55
N ALA A 58 3.98 -5.51 2.29
CA ALA A 58 3.97 -6.90 1.83
C ALA A 58 5.04 -7.73 2.55
N VAL A 59 6.23 -7.17 2.79
CA VAL A 59 7.27 -7.82 3.60
C VAL A 59 6.81 -7.98 5.06
N SER A 60 6.19 -6.95 5.64
CA SER A 60 5.58 -7.04 6.99
C SER A 60 4.56 -8.17 7.07
N ALA A 61 3.64 -8.23 6.09
CA ALA A 61 2.58 -9.22 6.02
C ALA A 61 3.12 -10.65 5.90
N LEU A 62 4.24 -10.86 5.18
CA LEU A 62 4.91 -12.16 5.10
C LEU A 62 5.48 -12.58 6.46
N ILE A 63 6.09 -11.65 7.19
CA ILE A 63 6.63 -11.91 8.53
C ILE A 63 5.49 -12.21 9.52
N SER A 64 4.46 -11.37 9.52
CA SER A 64 3.27 -11.52 10.36
C SER A 64 2.53 -12.82 10.07
N GLY A 65 2.34 -13.15 8.79
CA GLY A 65 1.74 -14.40 8.34
C GLY A 65 2.56 -15.63 8.72
N PHE A 66 3.90 -15.56 8.63
CA PHE A 66 4.78 -16.62 9.12
C PHE A 66 4.65 -16.80 10.63
N LYS A 67 4.59 -15.70 11.40
CA LYS A 67 4.41 -15.74 12.85
C LYS A 67 3.06 -16.32 13.24
N LEU A 68 2.00 -16.00 12.50
CA LEU A 68 0.66 -16.55 12.70
C LEU A 68 0.63 -18.05 12.38
N SER A 69 1.24 -18.48 11.28
CA SER A 69 1.29 -19.89 10.86
C SER A 69 2.08 -20.79 11.82
N THR A 70 3.16 -20.25 12.40
CA THR A 70 4.01 -20.97 13.37
C THR A 70 3.52 -20.88 14.81
N GLN A 71 2.41 -20.18 15.05
CA GLN A 71 1.87 -20.04 16.40
C GLN A 71 1.25 -21.38 16.83
N PRO A 72 1.70 -22.00 17.94
CA PRO A 72 1.15 -23.27 18.39
C PRO A 72 -0.33 -23.06 18.72
N TYR A 73 -1.18 -23.88 18.12
CA TYR A 73 -2.58 -23.96 18.50
C TYR A 73 -2.62 -24.44 19.96
N ILE A 74 -3.15 -23.61 20.84
CA ILE A 74 -3.66 -24.04 22.16
C ILE A 74 -5.17 -23.91 22.11
#